data_AF-E3FIM4-F1
#
_entry.id   AF-E3FIM4-F1
#
_cell.length_a   1.000
_cell.length_b   1.000
_cell.length_c   1.000
_cell.angle_alpha   90.00
_cell.angle_beta   90.00
_cell.angle_gamma   90.00
#
_symmetry.space_group_name_H-M   'P 1'
#
loop_
_entity.id
_entity.type
_entity.pdbx_description
1 polymer ?
#
loop_
_entity_poly.entity_id
_entity_poly.type
_entity_poly.pdbx_seq_one_letter_code
_entity_poly.pdbx_strand_id
1 'polypeptide(L)'
;MRKVLGVVAAGMLFACGSQGGSTGTPEAPSAALPAEGLSLGVTEALTQGTFTGGGTEAVFSSRQVEPGVYRIELRFHGKMLRALLDGENGVSTLDGFAEATGQDMQWQEEDRQVVAVLSAALNAELPSGDAATPEAKYLRRAVSLWVQHPDTVAMQRTVMGEQGRGYTMLCSYAKCNGKNTGSCGSSYNWYAYAKHDCSKGGFDAAINQQLAQLGDHGTCDGDEFYMSNNAWVCGEPDHWSRPKVMGNCFGRCGGGCGGDTQYTLDATNHDGCVRNGHVLVSGYCDDQFVSASDDELFAPNCY
;
A
#
# COMPACT_ATOMS: atom_id res chain seq x y z
N MET A 1 -41.47 36.08 -34.95
CA MET A 1 -41.75 34.62 -34.97
C MET A 1 -40.48 33.87 -34.57
N ARG A 2 -40.34 33.50 -33.29
CA ARG A 2 -39.26 32.64 -32.78
C ARG A 2 -39.84 31.75 -31.67
N LYS A 3 -39.50 30.47 -31.75
CA LYS A 3 -40.03 29.33 -31.00
C LYS A 3 -39.48 29.31 -29.55
N VAL A 4 -40.34 28.96 -28.59
CA VAL A 4 -39.96 28.47 -27.25
C VAL A 4 -40.79 27.22 -26.96
N LEU A 5 -40.11 26.09 -26.77
CA LEU A 5 -40.55 24.80 -26.24
C LEU A 5 -39.39 24.35 -25.35
N GLY A 6 -39.52 23.87 -24.13
CA GLY A 6 -40.69 23.58 -23.30
C GLY A 6 -40.19 23.18 -21.90
N VAL A 7 -41.09 23.18 -20.93
CA VAL A 7 -40.93 22.56 -19.61
C VAL A 7 -42.25 21.87 -19.32
N VAL A 8 -42.23 20.56 -18.99
CA VAL A 8 -43.03 19.97 -17.90
C VAL A 8 -42.35 18.67 -17.49
N ALA A 9 -42.01 18.62 -16.20
CA ALA A 9 -41.61 17.43 -15.46
C ALA A 9 -42.84 16.58 -15.09
N ALA A 10 -42.68 15.26 -15.07
CA ALA A 10 -43.59 14.35 -14.38
C ALA A 10 -42.75 13.33 -13.62
N GLY A 11 -42.84 13.40 -12.29
CA GLY A 11 -42.17 12.48 -11.38
C GLY A 11 -42.92 11.16 -11.23
N MET A 12 -42.19 10.15 -10.79
CA MET A 12 -42.75 9.00 -10.10
C MET A 12 -41.96 8.77 -8.81
N LEU A 13 -42.64 9.05 -7.71
CA LEU A 13 -42.32 8.61 -6.35
C LEU A 13 -42.82 7.17 -6.21
N PHE A 14 -41.99 6.29 -5.67
CA PHE A 14 -42.47 5.22 -4.78
C PHE A 14 -41.53 5.14 -3.58
N ALA A 15 -42.10 5.47 -2.43
CA ALA A 15 -41.57 5.19 -1.12
C ALA A 15 -42.11 3.84 -0.64
N CYS A 16 -41.30 3.09 0.09
CA CYS A 16 -41.74 2.26 1.20
C CYS A 16 -40.63 2.33 2.27
N GLY A 17 -40.92 3.03 3.36
CA GLY A 17 -40.11 2.98 4.57
C GLY A 17 -40.47 1.80 5.44
N SER A 18 -39.55 1.43 6.33
CA SER A 18 -39.86 0.79 7.60
C SER A 18 -38.97 1.39 8.68
N GLN A 19 -39.60 2.13 9.58
CA GLN A 19 -39.07 2.53 10.88
C GLN A 19 -39.16 1.32 11.83
N GLY A 20 -38.09 1.01 12.55
CA GLY A 20 -38.10 -0.02 13.58
C GLY A 20 -36.87 0.10 14.46
N GLY A 21 -36.99 0.79 15.59
CA GLY A 21 -35.99 0.78 16.64
C GLY A 21 -35.88 -0.62 17.25
N SER A 22 -34.66 -1.10 17.38
CA SER A 22 -34.30 -2.24 18.23
C SER A 22 -32.92 -1.95 18.81
N THR A 23 -32.91 -1.71 20.12
CA THR A 23 -31.73 -1.81 20.97
C THR A 23 -31.27 -3.27 20.95
N GLY A 24 -30.36 -3.60 20.02
CA GLY A 24 -29.70 -4.89 19.91
C GLY A 24 -28.20 -4.70 19.97
N THR A 25 -27.57 -5.44 20.87
CA THR A 25 -26.11 -5.61 21.04
C THR A 25 -25.40 -5.73 19.68
N PRO A 26 -24.21 -5.13 19.47
CA PRO A 26 -23.47 -5.31 18.22
C PRO A 26 -23.24 -6.79 17.96
N GLU A 27 -23.82 -7.29 16.87
CA GLU A 27 -23.54 -8.63 16.37
C GLU A 27 -22.06 -8.70 15.98
N ALA A 28 -21.39 -9.76 16.42
CA ALA A 28 -19.99 -10.00 16.08
C ALA A 28 -19.82 -10.00 14.55
N PRO A 29 -18.69 -9.48 14.03
CA PRO A 29 -18.46 -9.44 12.59
C PRO A 29 -18.55 -10.86 12.02
N SER A 30 -19.52 -11.04 11.12
CA SER A 30 -19.64 -12.21 10.25
C SER A 30 -18.27 -12.47 9.61
N ALA A 31 -17.79 -13.71 9.68
CA ALA A 31 -16.57 -14.13 9.01
C ALA A 31 -16.63 -13.69 7.54
N ALA A 32 -15.64 -12.88 7.11
CA ALA A 32 -15.51 -12.48 5.72
C ALA A 32 -15.41 -13.74 4.85
N LEU A 33 -16.07 -13.74 3.70
CA LEU A 33 -15.84 -14.79 2.71
C LEU A 33 -14.39 -14.69 2.22
N PRO A 34 -13.69 -15.82 2.04
CA PRO A 34 -12.31 -15.80 1.59
C PRO A 34 -12.20 -15.09 0.24
N ALA A 35 -11.14 -14.31 0.05
CA ALA A 35 -10.82 -13.66 -1.21
C ALA A 35 -10.95 -14.64 -2.39
N GLU A 36 -11.77 -14.28 -3.38
CA GLU A 36 -12.08 -15.14 -4.51
C GLU A 36 -10.78 -15.57 -5.24
N GLY A 37 -10.68 -16.87 -5.53
CA GLY A 37 -9.55 -17.43 -6.27
C GLY A 37 -8.29 -17.71 -5.45
N LEU A 38 -8.23 -17.33 -4.15
CA LEU A 38 -7.09 -17.65 -3.28
C LEU A 38 -7.29 -19.01 -2.57
N SER A 39 -6.31 -19.89 -2.71
CA SER A 39 -6.15 -21.11 -1.91
C SER A 39 -4.91 -20.98 -1.05
N LEU A 40 -5.07 -20.99 0.27
CA LEU A 40 -4.03 -20.63 1.23
C LEU A 40 -3.83 -21.72 2.29
N GLY A 41 -2.57 -22.09 2.53
CA GLY A 41 -2.15 -22.93 3.64
C GLY A 41 -1.14 -22.19 4.51
N VAL A 42 -1.46 -22.03 5.80
CA VAL A 42 -0.60 -21.38 6.80
C VAL A 42 -0.28 -22.34 7.92
N THR A 43 1.00 -22.52 8.21
CA THR A 43 1.52 -23.23 9.39
C THR A 43 2.60 -22.37 10.06
N GLU A 44 3.15 -22.84 11.18
CA GLU A 44 4.23 -22.15 11.90
C GLU A 44 5.54 -22.04 11.10
N ALA A 45 5.73 -22.83 10.04
CA ALA A 45 6.97 -22.88 9.26
C ALA A 45 6.79 -22.60 7.76
N LEU A 46 5.54 -22.41 7.31
CA LEU A 46 5.21 -22.33 5.90
C LEU A 46 3.91 -21.55 5.68
N THR A 47 3.98 -20.54 4.82
CA THR A 47 2.82 -19.92 4.19
C THR A 47 2.90 -20.19 2.69
N GLN A 48 1.90 -20.85 2.10
CA GLN A 48 1.92 -21.18 0.68
C GLN A 48 0.52 -21.23 0.10
N GLY A 49 0.42 -21.22 -1.22
CA GLY A 49 -0.87 -21.30 -1.86
C GLY A 49 -0.82 -21.13 -3.37
N THR A 50 -2.02 -21.09 -3.92
CA THR A 50 -2.28 -20.72 -5.31
C THR A 50 -3.29 -19.59 -5.34
N PHE A 51 -3.22 -18.79 -6.38
CA PHE A 51 -4.17 -17.73 -6.66
C PHE A 51 -4.60 -17.83 -8.11
N THR A 52 -5.91 -17.74 -8.34
CA THR A 52 -6.51 -17.75 -9.68
C THR A 52 -7.28 -16.45 -9.87
N GLY A 53 -6.79 -15.58 -10.76
CA GLY A 53 -7.39 -14.27 -11.00
C GLY A 53 -6.84 -13.65 -12.27
N GLY A 54 -7.66 -12.84 -12.95
CA GLY A 54 -7.25 -12.18 -14.20
C GLY A 54 -6.92 -13.13 -15.36
N GLY A 55 -7.44 -14.37 -15.33
CA GLY A 55 -7.16 -15.38 -16.36
C GLY A 55 -5.86 -16.18 -16.15
N THR A 56 -5.17 -15.96 -15.03
CA THR A 56 -3.87 -16.59 -14.74
C THR A 56 -3.86 -17.24 -13.36
N GLU A 57 -3.01 -18.27 -13.25
CA GLU A 57 -2.64 -18.88 -11.98
C GLU A 57 -1.29 -18.35 -11.49
N ALA A 58 -1.25 -17.98 -10.22
CA ALA A 58 -0.02 -17.69 -9.48
C ALA A 58 0.17 -18.72 -8.37
N VAL A 59 1.40 -19.18 -8.16
CA VAL A 59 1.77 -20.12 -7.09
C VAL A 59 2.80 -19.44 -6.21
N PHE A 60 2.60 -19.46 -4.90
CA PHE A 60 3.48 -18.77 -3.97
C PHE A 60 3.85 -19.61 -2.76
N SER A 61 4.99 -19.31 -2.16
CA SER A 61 5.41 -19.87 -0.88
C SER A 61 6.34 -18.92 -0.13
N SER A 62 6.34 -19.04 1.19
CA SER A 62 7.23 -18.38 2.13
C SER A 62 7.55 -19.36 3.24
N ARG A 63 8.83 -19.63 3.46
CA ARG A 63 9.30 -20.61 4.47
C ARG A 63 10.63 -20.20 5.06
N GLN A 64 10.87 -20.59 6.29
CA GLN A 64 12.19 -20.52 6.88
C GLN A 64 13.13 -21.54 6.20
N VAL A 65 14.31 -21.11 5.79
CA VAL A 65 15.35 -21.97 5.17
C VAL A 65 16.58 -22.14 6.05
N GLU A 66 16.84 -21.16 6.90
CA GLU A 66 17.81 -21.19 8.00
C GLU A 66 17.19 -20.40 9.18
N PRO A 67 17.65 -20.58 10.44
CA PRO A 67 17.14 -19.79 11.56
C PRO A 67 17.19 -18.28 11.25
N GLY A 68 16.04 -17.61 11.33
CA GLY A 68 15.91 -16.19 11.01
C GLY A 68 15.90 -15.81 9.51
N VAL A 69 16.13 -16.79 8.61
CA VAL A 69 16.22 -16.57 7.16
C VAL A 69 15.02 -17.18 6.43
N TYR A 70 14.31 -16.37 5.66
CA TYR A 70 13.07 -16.73 4.99
C TYR A 70 13.24 -16.65 3.48
N ARG A 71 12.79 -17.69 2.77
CA ARG A 71 12.72 -17.71 1.31
C ARG A 71 11.28 -17.53 0.87
N ILE A 72 11.06 -16.55 0.00
CA ILE A 72 9.78 -16.25 -0.62
C ILE A 72 9.92 -16.55 -2.10
N GLU A 73 8.94 -17.24 -2.68
CA GLU A 73 8.86 -17.53 -4.11
C GLU A 73 7.44 -17.25 -4.59
N LEU A 74 7.32 -16.61 -5.75
CA LEU A 74 6.06 -16.36 -6.45
C LEU A 74 6.28 -16.66 -7.94
N ARG A 75 5.44 -17.54 -8.49
CA ARG A 75 5.49 -17.97 -9.89
C ARG A 75 4.19 -17.64 -10.59
N PHE A 76 4.26 -17.07 -11.78
CA PHE A 76 3.13 -16.74 -12.64
C PHE A 76 3.65 -16.46 -14.06
N HIS A 77 2.87 -16.70 -15.11
CA HIS A 77 3.26 -16.43 -16.51
C HIS A 77 4.64 -17.00 -16.94
N GLY A 78 5.10 -18.11 -16.35
CA GLY A 78 6.45 -18.65 -16.60
C GLY A 78 7.59 -17.75 -16.10
N LYS A 79 7.30 -16.88 -15.13
CA LYS A 79 8.22 -16.00 -14.41
C LYS A 79 8.31 -16.44 -12.95
N MET A 80 9.45 -16.19 -12.34
CA MET A 80 9.69 -16.41 -10.92
C MET A 80 10.19 -15.12 -10.28
N LEU A 81 9.45 -14.65 -9.28
CA LEU A 81 9.91 -13.68 -8.30
C LEU A 81 10.41 -14.44 -7.07
N ARG A 82 11.57 -14.03 -6.55
CA ARG A 82 12.21 -14.67 -5.41
C ARG A 82 12.77 -13.64 -4.46
N ALA A 83 12.56 -13.87 -3.16
CA ALA A 83 13.23 -13.13 -2.11
C ALA A 83 13.93 -14.08 -1.14
N LEU A 84 15.05 -13.62 -0.59
CA LEU A 84 15.69 -14.19 0.59
C LEU A 84 15.80 -13.08 1.62
N LEU A 85 15.21 -13.28 2.81
CA LEU A 85 15.18 -12.28 3.87
C LEU A 85 15.86 -12.82 5.11
N ASP A 86 16.95 -12.20 5.51
CA ASP A 86 17.58 -12.33 6.81
C ASP A 86 17.12 -11.17 7.69
N GLY A 87 16.07 -11.44 8.49
CA GLY A 87 15.47 -10.41 9.33
C GLY A 87 16.34 -9.99 10.51
N GLU A 88 17.26 -10.86 10.96
CA GLU A 88 18.14 -10.60 12.09
C GLU A 88 19.27 -9.65 11.70
N ASN A 89 19.91 -9.91 10.55
CA ASN A 89 20.98 -9.06 10.04
C ASN A 89 20.47 -7.87 9.22
N GLY A 90 19.16 -7.80 8.96
CA GLY A 90 18.57 -6.75 8.12
C GLY A 90 19.11 -6.82 6.70
N VAL A 91 19.20 -8.01 6.11
CA VAL A 91 19.69 -8.18 4.73
C VAL A 91 18.66 -8.94 3.93
N SER A 92 18.38 -8.48 2.72
CA SER A 92 17.58 -9.26 1.79
C SER A 92 18.11 -9.20 0.37
N THR A 93 17.74 -10.19 -0.41
CA THR A 93 17.89 -10.17 -1.86
C THR A 93 16.53 -10.34 -2.49
N LEU A 94 16.26 -9.54 -3.52
CA LEU A 94 15.09 -9.64 -4.38
C LEU A 94 15.58 -9.96 -5.79
N ASP A 95 14.82 -10.76 -6.50
CA ASP A 95 15.17 -11.23 -7.84
C ASP A 95 13.89 -11.59 -8.61
N GLY A 96 13.97 -11.50 -9.93
CA GLY A 96 12.86 -11.78 -10.82
C GLY A 96 13.34 -12.13 -12.22
N PHE A 97 13.01 -13.32 -12.68
CA PHE A 97 13.51 -13.85 -13.95
C PHE A 97 12.47 -14.72 -14.66
N ALA A 98 12.61 -14.84 -15.97
CA ALA A 98 11.83 -15.79 -16.76
C ALA A 98 12.35 -17.21 -16.55
N GLU A 99 11.50 -18.15 -16.16
CA GLU A 99 11.90 -19.51 -15.79
C GLU A 99 12.52 -20.28 -16.96
N ALA A 100 12.04 -20.04 -18.18
CA ALA A 100 12.50 -20.74 -19.38
C ALA A 100 13.91 -20.33 -19.82
N THR A 101 14.34 -19.09 -19.52
CA THR A 101 15.59 -18.51 -20.07
C THR A 101 16.57 -18.04 -19.00
N GLY A 102 16.13 -17.90 -17.74
CA GLY A 102 16.91 -17.31 -16.65
C GLY A 102 17.25 -15.84 -16.86
N GLN A 103 16.66 -15.16 -17.85
CA GLN A 103 16.86 -13.74 -18.09
C GLN A 103 16.03 -12.92 -17.11
N ASP A 104 16.55 -11.76 -16.72
CA ASP A 104 15.85 -10.79 -15.89
C ASP A 104 14.47 -10.49 -16.47
N MET A 105 13.47 -10.46 -15.59
CA MET A 105 12.12 -10.15 -16.02
C MET A 105 11.96 -8.67 -16.34
N GLN A 106 11.04 -8.40 -17.25
CA GLN A 106 10.44 -7.08 -17.43
C GLN A 106 8.97 -7.22 -17.06
N TRP A 107 8.43 -6.23 -16.36
CA TRP A 107 7.01 -6.18 -16.05
C TRP A 107 6.22 -5.89 -17.32
N GLN A 108 5.11 -6.61 -17.47
CA GLN A 108 4.04 -6.27 -18.39
C GLN A 108 2.81 -5.90 -17.56
N GLU A 109 1.88 -5.16 -18.14
CA GLU A 109 0.66 -4.73 -17.44
C GLU A 109 -0.12 -5.92 -16.84
N GLU A 110 -0.22 -7.01 -17.59
CA GLU A 110 -0.87 -8.25 -17.17
C GLU A 110 -0.20 -8.88 -15.94
N ASP A 111 1.14 -8.81 -15.85
CA ASP A 111 1.89 -9.27 -14.69
C ASP A 111 1.60 -8.40 -13.47
N ARG A 112 1.64 -7.07 -13.65
CA ARG A 112 1.37 -6.11 -12.58
C ARG A 112 -0.02 -6.31 -12.01
N GLN A 113 -1.01 -6.55 -12.88
CA GLN A 113 -2.38 -6.83 -12.46
C GLN A 113 -2.47 -8.11 -11.62
N VAL A 114 -1.84 -9.21 -12.05
CA VAL A 114 -1.84 -10.48 -11.29
C VAL A 114 -1.23 -10.29 -9.90
N VAL A 115 -0.07 -9.64 -9.82
CA VAL A 115 0.62 -9.43 -8.54
C VAL A 115 -0.14 -8.44 -7.65
N ALA A 116 -0.75 -7.40 -8.22
CA ALA A 116 -1.58 -6.44 -7.47
C ALA A 116 -2.81 -7.09 -6.86
N VAL A 117 -3.55 -7.90 -7.62
CA VAL A 117 -4.74 -8.61 -7.12
C VAL A 117 -4.34 -9.67 -6.10
N LEU A 118 -3.25 -10.42 -6.34
CA LEU A 118 -2.70 -11.34 -5.35
C LEU A 118 -2.35 -10.61 -4.05
N SER A 119 -1.66 -9.46 -4.13
CA SER A 119 -1.30 -8.66 -2.96
C SER A 119 -2.55 -8.25 -2.17
N ALA A 120 -3.60 -7.79 -2.85
CA ALA A 120 -4.87 -7.43 -2.22
C ALA A 120 -5.53 -8.63 -1.52
N ALA A 121 -5.55 -9.81 -2.17
CA ALA A 121 -6.08 -11.03 -1.60
C ALA A 121 -5.29 -11.50 -0.37
N LEU A 122 -3.95 -11.48 -0.43
CA LEU A 122 -3.09 -11.82 0.71
C LEU A 122 -3.31 -10.86 1.89
N ASN A 123 -3.46 -9.57 1.61
CA ASN A 123 -3.71 -8.55 2.64
C ASN A 123 -5.09 -8.69 3.31
N ALA A 124 -6.07 -9.28 2.61
CA ALA A 124 -7.40 -9.56 3.17
C ALA A 124 -7.41 -10.82 4.06
N GLU A 125 -6.67 -11.86 3.68
CA GLU A 125 -6.77 -13.19 4.30
C GLU A 125 -5.70 -13.48 5.35
N LEU A 126 -4.51 -12.90 5.24
CA LEU A 126 -3.43 -13.12 6.20
C LEU A 126 -3.49 -12.11 7.36
N PRO A 127 -3.17 -12.53 8.60
CA PRO A 127 -3.02 -11.59 9.71
C PRO A 127 -2.03 -10.48 9.37
N SER A 128 -2.27 -9.28 9.89
CA SER A 128 -1.35 -8.14 9.80
C SER A 128 -0.67 -7.88 11.13
N GLY A 129 0.39 -7.08 11.09
CA GLY A 129 1.05 -6.64 12.31
C GLY A 129 1.71 -7.81 13.05
N ASP A 130 1.70 -7.73 14.37
CA ASP A 130 2.36 -8.73 15.23
C ASP A 130 1.57 -10.04 15.35
N ALA A 131 0.36 -10.11 14.78
CA ALA A 131 -0.42 -11.34 14.70
C ALA A 131 0.03 -12.27 13.55
N ALA A 132 0.83 -11.77 12.61
CA ALA A 132 1.35 -12.54 11.48
C ALA A 132 2.51 -13.44 11.90
N THR A 133 2.54 -14.69 11.40
CA THR A 133 3.79 -15.47 11.43
C THR A 133 4.85 -14.78 10.56
N PRO A 134 6.15 -14.97 10.85
CA PRO A 134 7.21 -14.40 10.00
C PRO A 134 7.05 -14.75 8.51
N GLU A 135 6.63 -15.98 8.19
CA GLU A 135 6.40 -16.44 6.83
C GLU A 135 5.29 -15.63 6.14
N ALA A 136 4.15 -15.44 6.82
CA ALA A 136 3.02 -14.67 6.30
C ALA A 136 3.40 -13.19 6.15
N LYS A 137 4.09 -12.64 7.14
CA LYS A 137 4.58 -11.26 7.17
C LYS A 137 5.51 -10.98 5.98
N TYR A 138 6.55 -11.78 5.80
CA TYR A 138 7.52 -11.56 4.73
C TYR A 138 6.99 -11.91 3.35
N LEU A 139 6.02 -12.83 3.24
CA LEU A 139 5.30 -13.04 1.99
C LEU A 139 4.58 -11.75 1.57
N ARG A 140 3.78 -11.17 2.48
CA ARG A 140 3.03 -9.95 2.19
C ARG A 140 3.94 -8.79 1.84
N ARG A 141 4.99 -8.55 2.64
CA ARG A 141 5.94 -7.46 2.40
C ARG A 141 6.68 -7.60 1.07
N ALA A 142 7.14 -8.80 0.72
CA ALA A 142 7.81 -9.04 -0.56
C ALA A 142 6.86 -8.84 -1.75
N VAL A 143 5.64 -9.39 -1.70
CA VAL A 143 4.64 -9.24 -2.76
C VAL A 143 4.23 -7.77 -2.91
N SER A 144 3.97 -7.10 -1.80
CA SER A 144 3.69 -5.67 -1.70
C SER A 144 4.79 -4.82 -2.37
N LEU A 145 6.05 -5.13 -2.09
CA LEU A 145 7.19 -4.45 -2.70
C LEU A 145 7.26 -4.70 -4.22
N TRP A 146 7.02 -5.93 -4.67
CA TRP A 146 6.99 -6.25 -6.11
C TRP A 146 5.88 -5.53 -6.87
N VAL A 147 4.70 -5.33 -6.27
CA VAL A 147 3.62 -4.53 -6.86
C VAL A 147 4.08 -3.09 -7.14
N GLN A 148 4.86 -2.51 -6.22
CA GLN A 148 5.34 -1.14 -6.30
C GLN A 148 6.65 -0.99 -7.11
N HIS A 149 7.23 -2.09 -7.59
CA HIS A 149 8.55 -2.06 -8.21
C HIS A 149 8.51 -1.34 -9.57
N PRO A 150 9.24 -0.23 -9.76
CA PRO A 150 9.23 0.55 -10.99
C PRO A 150 9.96 -0.17 -12.12
N ASP A 151 9.59 0.10 -13.37
CA ASP A 151 10.24 -0.50 -14.56
C ASP A 151 11.69 -0.03 -14.75
N THR A 152 12.04 1.09 -14.13
CA THR A 152 13.35 1.75 -14.21
C THR A 152 14.36 1.24 -13.19
N VAL A 153 13.92 0.47 -12.18
CA VAL A 153 14.82 -0.14 -11.18
C VAL A 153 15.01 -1.63 -11.49
N ALA A 154 16.26 -2.08 -11.47
CA ALA A 154 16.58 -3.50 -11.66
C ALA A 154 15.88 -4.38 -10.60
N MET A 155 15.28 -5.48 -11.05
CA MET A 155 14.58 -6.42 -10.16
C MET A 155 15.56 -7.18 -9.25
N GLN A 156 16.72 -7.57 -9.80
CA GLN A 156 17.79 -8.17 -9.03
C GLN A 156 18.47 -7.12 -8.14
N ARG A 157 18.33 -7.26 -6.83
CA ARG A 157 18.94 -6.31 -5.88
C ARG A 157 19.20 -6.91 -4.51
N THR A 158 20.18 -6.35 -3.81
CA THR A 158 20.37 -6.51 -2.37
C THR A 158 19.78 -5.29 -1.67
N VAL A 159 19.02 -5.53 -0.61
CA VAL A 159 18.47 -4.49 0.26
C VAL A 159 19.09 -4.68 1.64
N MET A 160 19.72 -3.61 2.15
CA MET A 160 20.32 -3.57 3.47
C MET A 160 19.41 -2.73 4.35
N GLY A 161 18.80 -3.35 5.35
CA GLY A 161 18.03 -2.70 6.39
C GLY A 161 18.90 -1.79 7.22
N GLU A 162 18.57 -0.51 7.26
CA GLU A 162 19.29 0.46 8.05
C GLU A 162 18.72 0.56 9.47
N GLN A 163 18.95 -0.47 10.29
CA GLN A 163 18.63 -0.45 11.73
C GLN A 163 19.52 0.57 12.46
N GLY A 164 19.16 1.85 12.42
CA GLY A 164 19.96 2.91 13.01
C GLY A 164 19.76 4.33 12.46
N ARG A 165 19.05 4.52 11.35
CA ARG A 165 18.51 5.86 10.99
C ARG A 165 17.32 6.18 11.89
N GLY A 166 17.62 6.54 13.14
CA GLY A 166 16.70 6.65 14.29
C GLY A 166 15.54 7.66 14.23
N TYR A 167 14.87 7.89 13.09
CA TYR A 167 13.64 8.70 13.02
C TYR A 167 12.55 8.16 12.08
N THR A 168 12.66 6.94 11.53
CA THR A 168 11.69 6.38 10.57
C THR A 168 10.60 5.53 11.22
N MET A 169 10.01 5.98 12.34
CA MET A 169 8.78 5.37 12.87
C MET A 169 7.76 6.47 13.21
N LEU A 170 6.92 6.79 12.23
CA LEU A 170 5.87 7.80 12.33
C LEU A 170 4.61 7.28 13.05
N CYS A 171 4.74 6.18 13.81
CA CYS A 171 3.66 5.55 14.57
C CYS A 171 2.93 6.51 15.51
N SER A 172 3.65 7.46 16.11
CA SER A 172 3.05 8.47 17.00
C SER A 172 2.18 9.47 16.24
N TYR A 173 2.45 9.72 14.96
CA TYR A 173 1.64 10.58 14.10
C TYR A 173 0.34 9.86 13.70
N ALA A 174 0.43 8.54 13.44
CA ALA A 174 -0.69 7.70 13.07
C ALA A 174 -1.59 7.28 14.24
N LYS A 175 -1.23 7.59 15.50
CA LYS A 175 -1.94 7.14 16.70
C LYS A 175 -2.42 8.30 17.57
N CYS A 176 -3.74 8.40 17.78
CA CYS A 176 -4.35 9.31 18.73
C CYS A 176 -5.21 8.58 19.77
N ASN A 177 -5.02 8.89 21.06
CA ASN A 177 -5.80 8.35 22.18
C ASN A 177 -5.92 6.80 22.16
N GLY A 178 -4.84 6.13 21.79
CA GLY A 178 -4.80 4.67 21.68
C GLY A 178 -5.42 4.09 20.41
N LYS A 179 -6.00 4.92 19.54
CA LYS A 179 -6.57 4.54 18.24
C LYS A 179 -5.62 4.92 17.11
N ASN A 180 -5.64 4.14 16.03
CA ASN A 180 -4.83 4.39 14.84
C ASN A 180 -5.58 5.34 13.90
N THR A 181 -5.55 6.61 14.27
CA THR A 181 -6.16 7.73 13.56
C THR A 181 -5.24 8.93 13.72
N GLY A 182 -5.05 9.65 12.62
CA GLY A 182 -4.35 10.93 12.60
C GLY A 182 -5.16 12.07 13.21
N SER A 183 -6.43 11.83 13.55
CA SER A 183 -7.35 12.79 14.12
C SER A 183 -7.80 12.42 15.54
N CYS A 184 -7.82 13.43 16.43
CA CYS A 184 -8.28 13.35 17.80
C CYS A 184 -9.69 13.95 17.98
N GLY A 185 -10.62 13.61 17.08
CA GLY A 185 -11.96 14.20 17.07
C GLY A 185 -12.01 15.45 16.20
N SER A 186 -12.14 16.64 16.80
CA SER A 186 -12.18 17.92 16.06
C SER A 186 -10.80 18.55 15.82
N SER A 187 -9.72 17.93 16.29
CA SER A 187 -8.35 18.39 16.08
C SER A 187 -7.46 17.28 15.56
N TYR A 188 -6.58 17.62 14.61
CA TYR A 188 -5.56 16.71 14.12
C TYR A 188 -4.45 16.51 15.13
N ASN A 189 -3.88 15.31 15.15
CA ASN A 189 -2.77 14.97 16.05
C ASN A 189 -1.50 15.69 15.58
N TRP A 190 -0.92 15.27 14.45
CA TRP A 190 0.29 15.84 13.84
C TRP A 190 0.33 15.59 12.33
N TYR A 191 1.09 16.41 11.59
CA TYR A 191 1.39 16.19 10.17
C TYR A 191 2.84 15.75 9.99
N ALA A 192 3.07 14.70 9.19
CA ALA A 192 4.39 14.34 8.70
C ALA A 192 4.73 15.17 7.45
N TYR A 193 6.02 15.39 7.22
CA TYR A 193 6.49 16.02 5.99
C TYR A 193 6.82 14.94 4.97
N ALA A 194 6.15 14.98 3.81
CA ALA A 194 6.46 14.13 2.67
C ALA A 194 7.22 14.96 1.63
N LYS A 195 8.38 14.49 1.19
CA LYS A 195 9.08 15.10 0.05
C LYS A 195 8.30 14.83 -1.24
N HIS A 196 8.29 15.83 -2.11
CA HIS A 196 7.83 15.72 -3.48
C HIS A 196 8.62 16.73 -4.33
N ASP A 197 8.48 16.73 -5.64
CA ASP A 197 8.93 17.84 -6.46
C ASP A 197 7.77 18.78 -6.82
N CYS A 198 8.12 20.01 -7.15
CA CYS A 198 7.14 20.93 -7.73
C CYS A 198 7.84 21.95 -8.61
N SER A 199 7.05 22.78 -9.29
CA SER A 199 7.57 23.85 -10.15
C SER A 199 8.47 24.91 -9.46
N LYS A 200 8.69 24.82 -8.15
CA LYS A 200 9.48 25.76 -7.33
C LYS A 200 10.83 25.22 -6.83
N GLY A 201 11.29 24.05 -7.30
CA GLY A 201 12.61 23.50 -6.97
C GLY A 201 12.65 21.97 -7.08
N GLY A 202 13.78 21.34 -6.71
CA GLY A 202 13.88 19.88 -6.57
C GLY A 202 13.42 19.36 -5.19
N PHE A 203 13.46 18.05 -4.97
CA PHE A 203 13.00 17.37 -3.74
C PHE A 203 13.60 17.90 -2.42
N ASP A 204 14.75 18.57 -2.47
CA ASP A 204 15.41 19.12 -1.28
C ASP A 204 14.93 20.53 -0.90
N ALA A 205 14.10 21.17 -1.73
CA ALA A 205 13.54 22.47 -1.39
C ALA A 205 12.47 22.29 -0.31
N ALA A 206 12.59 22.99 0.83
CA ALA A 206 11.62 22.91 1.94
C ALA A 206 10.18 23.36 1.57
N ILE A 207 10.04 24.06 0.43
CA ILE A 207 8.73 24.43 -0.15
C ILE A 207 8.08 23.27 -0.92
N ASN A 208 8.84 22.21 -1.21
CA ASN A 208 8.40 21.01 -1.90
C ASN A 208 8.15 19.87 -0.89
N GLN A 209 7.40 20.20 0.16
CA GLN A 209 7.00 19.23 1.19
C GLN A 209 5.48 19.22 1.32
N GLN A 210 4.84 18.07 1.16
CA GLN A 210 3.44 17.90 1.53
C GLN A 210 3.32 17.77 3.04
N LEU A 211 2.21 18.25 3.59
CA LEU A 211 1.83 18.08 4.99
C LEU A 211 0.86 16.90 5.07
N ALA A 212 1.42 15.71 5.29
CA ALA A 212 0.70 14.46 5.28
C ALA A 212 0.09 14.14 6.66
N GLN A 213 -1.21 13.88 6.69
CA GLN A 213 -1.87 13.41 7.88
C GLN A 213 -1.92 11.88 7.88
N LEU A 214 -1.16 11.26 8.78
CA LEU A 214 -1.00 9.81 8.82
C LEU A 214 -2.04 9.14 9.71
N GLY A 215 -2.40 7.89 9.41
CA GLY A 215 -3.33 7.07 10.21
C GLY A 215 -4.82 7.33 9.94
N ASP A 216 -5.19 8.43 9.30
CA ASP A 216 -6.56 8.62 8.81
C ASP A 216 -6.72 8.00 7.42
N HIS A 217 -7.41 6.87 7.37
CA HIS A 217 -7.64 6.13 6.13
C HIS A 217 -9.01 6.50 5.57
N GLY A 218 -8.99 7.41 4.59
CA GLY A 218 -10.14 7.74 3.75
C GLY A 218 -9.74 7.60 2.29
N THR A 219 -10.69 7.28 1.43
CA THR A 219 -10.51 7.32 -0.02
C THR A 219 -11.71 8.05 -0.61
N CYS A 220 -11.50 8.78 -1.69
CA CYS A 220 -12.59 9.31 -2.50
C CYS A 220 -12.37 8.84 -3.93
N ASP A 221 -13.27 7.98 -4.41
CA ASP A 221 -13.15 7.37 -5.74
C ASP A 221 -11.79 6.68 -6.02
N GLY A 222 -11.09 6.23 -4.97
CA GLY A 222 -9.76 5.63 -5.04
C GLY A 222 -8.60 6.60 -4.81
N ASP A 223 -8.86 7.91 -4.88
CA ASP A 223 -7.90 8.99 -4.70
C ASP A 223 -7.73 9.39 -3.22
N GLU A 224 -6.78 10.30 -2.99
CA GLU A 224 -6.60 10.98 -1.71
C GLU A 224 -7.45 12.26 -1.59
N PHE A 225 -7.45 12.83 -0.38
CA PHE A 225 -7.99 14.16 -0.12
C PHE A 225 -6.84 15.16 0.02
N TYR A 226 -7.00 16.33 -0.60
CA TYR A 226 -6.14 17.47 -0.33
C TYR A 226 -6.93 18.71 0.09
N MET A 227 -6.29 19.58 0.86
CA MET A 227 -6.91 20.81 1.33
C MET A 227 -6.82 21.90 0.26
N SER A 228 -7.97 22.35 -0.23
CA SER A 228 -8.11 23.46 -1.18
C SER A 228 -9.17 24.45 -0.70
N ASN A 229 -8.84 25.75 -0.67
CA ASN A 229 -9.76 26.80 -0.20
C ASN A 229 -10.41 26.51 1.16
N ASN A 230 -9.63 25.98 2.12
CA ASN A 230 -10.09 25.53 3.45
C ASN A 230 -11.15 24.42 3.44
N ALA A 231 -11.28 23.68 2.34
CA ALA A 231 -12.11 22.49 2.24
C ALA A 231 -11.27 21.29 1.79
N TRP A 232 -11.59 20.10 2.31
CA TRP A 232 -11.06 18.86 1.74
C TRP A 232 -11.75 18.59 0.41
N VAL A 233 -10.96 18.43 -0.63
CA VAL A 233 -11.42 18.06 -1.96
C VAL A 233 -10.78 16.74 -2.37
N CYS A 234 -11.49 16.02 -3.23
CA CYS A 234 -11.02 14.75 -3.75
C CYS A 234 -10.03 14.94 -4.90
N GLY A 235 -9.00 14.11 -4.94
CA GLY A 235 -8.04 14.00 -6.02
C GLY A 235 -6.60 14.06 -5.53
N GLU A 236 -5.67 13.98 -6.47
CA GLU A 236 -4.23 14.13 -6.19
C GLU A 236 -3.79 15.57 -6.49
N PRO A 237 -3.06 16.25 -5.58
CA PRO A 237 -2.42 17.51 -5.92
C PRO A 237 -1.37 17.25 -7.01
N ASP A 238 -1.27 18.13 -8.01
CA ASP A 238 -0.33 17.95 -9.13
C ASP A 238 0.77 19.01 -9.10
N HIS A 239 1.98 18.64 -8.66
CA HIS A 239 3.13 19.52 -8.48
C HIS A 239 2.79 20.80 -7.67
N TRP A 240 2.00 20.66 -6.60
CA TRP A 240 1.60 21.78 -5.75
C TRP A 240 2.61 22.06 -4.64
N SER A 241 2.80 23.33 -4.30
CA SER A 241 3.68 23.76 -3.21
C SER A 241 2.98 23.60 -1.85
N ARG A 242 3.47 22.69 -1.01
CA ARG A 242 2.98 22.43 0.35
C ARG A 242 1.48 22.12 0.48
N PRO A 243 0.92 21.20 -0.31
CA PRO A 243 -0.44 20.74 -0.10
C PRO A 243 -0.56 20.06 1.27
N LYS A 244 -1.72 20.18 1.90
CA LYS A 244 -2.08 19.31 3.03
C LYS A 244 -2.86 18.14 2.47
N VAL A 245 -2.43 16.92 2.80
CA VAL A 245 -2.98 15.70 2.22
C VAL A 245 -3.35 14.71 3.33
N MET A 246 -4.37 13.91 3.09
CA MET A 246 -4.75 12.74 3.87
C MET A 246 -5.39 11.74 2.91
N GLY A 247 -5.30 10.44 3.14
CA GLY A 247 -5.95 9.51 2.23
C GLY A 247 -5.37 8.10 2.26
N ASN A 248 -5.74 7.33 1.23
CA ASN A 248 -5.59 5.89 1.04
C ASN A 248 -4.25 5.35 1.58
N CYS A 249 -4.20 5.09 2.89
CA CYS A 249 -3.05 4.60 3.65
C CYS A 249 -1.74 5.39 3.45
N PHE A 250 -1.82 6.71 3.30
CA PHE A 250 -0.65 7.57 3.09
C PHE A 250 0.43 7.36 4.17
N GLY A 251 1.68 7.23 3.75
CA GLY A 251 2.87 7.05 4.59
C GLY A 251 3.01 5.68 5.22
N ARG A 252 2.12 4.74 4.86
CA ARG A 252 2.21 3.34 5.26
C ARG A 252 3.16 2.62 4.30
N CYS A 253 4.06 1.79 4.83
CA CYS A 253 4.89 0.97 3.95
C CYS A 253 4.04 -0.04 3.19
N GLY A 254 4.44 -0.27 1.94
CA GLY A 254 3.85 -1.28 1.07
C GLY A 254 2.82 -0.76 0.08
N GLY A 255 2.51 -1.61 -0.90
CA GLY A 255 1.57 -1.31 -1.98
C GLY A 255 0.11 -1.31 -1.51
N GLY A 256 -0.59 -0.25 -1.90
CA GLY A 256 -2.03 -0.08 -1.64
C GLY A 256 -2.38 0.02 -0.16
N CYS A 257 -3.67 -0.03 0.16
CA CYS A 257 -4.15 0.13 1.54
C CYS A 257 -4.06 -1.12 2.42
N GLY A 258 -3.35 -2.15 1.97
CA GLY A 258 -3.30 -3.47 2.59
C GLY A 258 -1.96 -3.85 3.22
N GLY A 259 -0.93 -3.00 3.16
CA GLY A 259 0.41 -3.27 3.73
C GLY A 259 0.40 -3.63 5.21
N ASP A 260 1.57 -3.84 5.82
CA ASP A 260 1.67 -4.03 7.27
C ASP A 260 1.50 -2.70 8.03
N THR A 261 1.47 -2.67 9.36
CA THR A 261 1.14 -1.44 10.12
C THR A 261 2.35 -0.51 10.32
N GLN A 262 3.30 -0.53 9.41
CA GLN A 262 4.53 0.28 9.45
C GLN A 262 4.26 1.67 8.90
N TYR A 263 4.78 2.70 9.57
CA TYR A 263 4.76 4.08 9.05
C TYR A 263 6.16 4.66 9.15
N THR A 264 6.74 5.00 8.00
CA THR A 264 8.12 5.48 7.94
C THR A 264 8.23 6.74 7.11
N LEU A 265 9.32 7.47 7.29
CA LEU A 265 9.57 8.68 6.51
C LEU A 265 9.76 8.34 5.03
N ASP A 266 10.41 7.22 4.72
CA ASP A 266 10.73 6.88 3.33
C ASP A 266 9.48 6.40 2.58
N ALA A 267 8.61 5.63 3.22
CA ALA A 267 7.29 5.33 2.67
C ALA A 267 6.45 6.61 2.47
N THR A 268 6.51 7.54 3.43
CA THR A 268 5.84 8.85 3.33
C THR A 268 6.40 9.69 2.16
N ASN A 269 7.71 9.68 1.92
CA ASN A 269 8.32 10.39 0.80
C ASN A 269 8.03 9.71 -0.54
N HIS A 270 8.02 8.38 -0.59
CA HIS A 270 7.64 7.63 -1.78
C HIS A 270 6.18 7.92 -2.18
N ASP A 271 5.25 7.87 -1.23
CA ASP A 271 3.86 8.28 -1.46
C ASP A 271 3.79 9.74 -1.92
N GLY A 272 4.53 10.65 -1.27
CA GLY A 272 4.58 12.06 -1.66
C GLY A 272 5.12 12.28 -3.06
N CYS A 273 6.05 11.45 -3.54
CA CYS A 273 6.54 11.49 -4.91
C CYS A 273 5.45 11.07 -5.91
N VAL A 274 4.86 9.90 -5.70
CA VAL A 274 3.87 9.32 -6.62
C VAL A 274 2.60 10.19 -6.65
N ARG A 275 2.03 10.47 -5.47
CA ARG A 275 0.73 11.16 -5.36
C ARG A 275 0.79 12.66 -5.63
N ASN A 276 1.96 13.20 -6.00
CA ASN A 276 2.10 14.61 -6.40
C ASN A 276 2.38 14.80 -7.90
N GLY A 277 1.87 13.91 -8.74
CA GLY A 277 1.95 14.04 -10.19
C GLY A 277 2.95 13.10 -10.87
N HIS A 278 3.44 12.07 -10.17
CA HIS A 278 4.30 11.04 -10.75
C HIS A 278 3.68 9.65 -10.71
N VAL A 279 4.04 8.83 -11.69
CA VAL A 279 3.58 7.43 -11.72
C VAL A 279 4.63 6.51 -11.12
N LEU A 280 4.18 5.40 -10.52
CA LEU A 280 5.05 4.37 -9.95
C LEU A 280 6.08 3.85 -10.94
N VAL A 281 5.78 3.81 -12.23
CA VAL A 281 6.70 3.29 -13.27
C VAL A 281 7.73 4.33 -13.76
N SER A 282 7.83 5.48 -13.11
CA SER A 282 8.71 6.57 -13.55
C SER A 282 10.02 6.64 -12.77
N GLY A 283 11.10 7.01 -13.47
CA GLY A 283 12.42 7.21 -12.86
C GLY A 283 12.50 8.38 -11.87
N TYR A 284 11.44 9.18 -11.72
CA TYR A 284 11.40 10.30 -10.77
C TYR A 284 11.31 9.86 -9.31
N CYS A 285 10.69 8.70 -9.06
CA CYS A 285 10.48 8.16 -7.71
C CYS A 285 11.38 6.97 -7.39
N ASP A 286 12.32 6.61 -8.28
CA ASP A 286 13.21 5.45 -8.11
C ASP A 286 14.02 5.52 -6.81
N ASP A 287 14.54 6.70 -6.47
CA ASP A 287 15.34 6.91 -5.26
C ASP A 287 14.49 6.76 -3.99
N GLN A 288 13.27 7.31 -4.01
CA GLN A 288 12.30 7.16 -2.91
C GLN A 288 11.83 5.71 -2.78
N PHE A 289 11.59 5.01 -3.89
CA PHE A 289 11.26 3.59 -3.88
C PHE A 289 12.40 2.75 -3.29
N VAL A 290 13.63 3.00 -3.74
CA VAL A 290 14.83 2.32 -3.24
C VAL A 290 15.01 2.57 -1.74
N SER A 291 14.79 3.80 -1.27
CA SER A 291 14.85 4.16 0.15
C SER A 291 13.72 3.51 0.96
N ALA A 292 12.50 3.44 0.43
CA ALA A 292 11.37 2.83 1.15
C ALA A 292 11.40 1.28 1.15
N SER A 293 12.23 0.67 0.29
CA SER A 293 12.27 -0.79 0.12
C SER A 293 12.76 -1.50 1.38
N ASP A 294 13.74 -0.97 2.10
CA ASP A 294 14.25 -1.61 3.31
C ASP A 294 13.28 -1.44 4.48
N ASP A 295 12.64 -0.27 4.57
CA ASP A 295 11.56 -0.02 5.50
C ASP A 295 10.43 -1.04 5.34
N GLU A 296 9.87 -1.25 4.14
CA GLU A 296 8.81 -2.25 3.94
C GLU A 296 9.22 -3.66 4.41
N LEU A 297 10.48 -4.05 4.19
CA LEU A 297 10.94 -5.38 4.55
C LEU A 297 11.29 -5.52 6.03
N PHE A 298 11.81 -4.47 6.67
CA PHE A 298 12.45 -4.56 7.99
C PHE A 298 11.87 -3.64 9.07
N ALA A 299 11.12 -2.59 8.72
CA ALA A 299 10.57 -1.68 9.71
C ALA A 299 9.57 -2.40 10.62
N PRO A 300 9.58 -2.07 11.93
CA PRO A 300 8.64 -2.65 12.86
C PRO A 300 7.21 -2.17 12.59
N ASN A 301 6.25 -2.97 13.00
CA ASN A 301 4.84 -2.60 12.99
C ASN A 301 4.58 -1.53 14.06
N CYS A 302 3.66 -0.60 13.80
CA CYS A 302 3.26 0.42 14.78
C CYS A 302 2.23 -0.10 15.80
N TYR A 303 1.47 -1.14 15.43
CA TYR A 303 0.39 -1.74 16.22
C TYR A 303 -0.12 -3.04 15.60
#